data_AF-A0A849DQA3-F1
#
_entry.id   AF-A0A849DQA3-F1
#
_cell.length_a   1.000
_cell.length_b   1.000
_cell.length_c   1.000
_cell.angle_alpha   90.00
_cell.angle_beta   90.00
_cell.angle_gamma   90.00
#
_symmetry.space_group_name_H-M   'P 1'
#
loop_
_entity.id
_entity.type
_entity.pdbx_description
1 polymer ?
#
loop_
_entity_poly.entity_id
_entity_poly.type
_entity_poly.pdbx_seq_one_letter_code
_entity_poly.pdbx_strand_id
1 'polypeptide(L)'
;MTAAAVSAELSRITSRDKRILHLLDQHGVFTTEQLGALTFDASNTARNRLNLLWTRGVLDRFRHCQRPGSQSWRWVIGPLGAAIVAVGRGQALPRPSAVRDAAARLAASPRLPHRLAVNGFFVALTAYTRAHDGARLVRWWNEARCRETVGTLVRPDGHGIWAHAGHRVPFWLEMDLGTETVARVAGKLTGYANLTGTRHAYPVLFWFPSATREANLHAHCARDGVPTGLTIATASDDTSDVNGPAGAVWRVVGSGRSDRITLTDLPGGSP
;
A
#
# COMPACT_ATOMS: atom_id res chain seq x y z
N MET A 1 19.78 -23.07 9.91
CA MET A 1 20.24 -21.68 9.68
C MET A 1 21.17 -21.32 10.82
N THR A 2 22.41 -20.95 10.55
CA THR A 2 23.44 -20.74 11.58
C THR A 2 23.72 -19.25 11.79
N ALA A 3 24.18 -18.87 12.97
CA ALA A 3 24.61 -17.50 13.26
C ALA A 3 25.74 -17.03 12.32
N ALA A 4 26.65 -17.93 11.95
CA ALA A 4 27.72 -17.65 11.00
C ALA A 4 27.20 -17.27 9.60
N ALA A 5 26.15 -17.93 9.11
CA ALA A 5 25.53 -17.60 7.82
C ALA A 5 24.88 -16.20 7.85
N VAL A 6 24.24 -15.84 8.97
CA VAL A 6 23.65 -14.50 9.15
C VAL A 6 24.75 -13.43 9.21
N SER A 7 25.80 -13.66 9.99
CA SER A 7 26.94 -12.73 10.10
C SER A 7 27.66 -12.53 8.77
N ALA A 8 27.87 -13.60 8.01
CA ALA A 8 28.51 -13.53 6.70
C ALA A 8 27.68 -12.76 5.68
N GLU A 9 26.35 -12.82 5.75
CA GLU A 9 25.50 -12.03 4.84
C GLU A 9 25.36 -10.58 5.30
N LEU A 10 25.36 -10.32 6.61
CA LEU A 10 25.34 -8.95 7.15
C LEU A 10 26.51 -8.08 6.66
N SER A 11 27.66 -8.68 6.35
CA SER A 11 28.81 -7.96 5.74
C SER A 11 28.64 -7.68 4.23
N ARG A 12 27.65 -8.30 3.58
CA ARG A 12 27.40 -8.21 2.13
C ARG A 12 26.12 -7.45 1.76
N ILE A 13 25.20 -7.25 2.71
CA ILE A 13 23.98 -6.47 2.48
C ILE A 13 24.30 -4.96 2.44
N THR A 14 23.67 -4.27 1.51
CA THR A 14 23.75 -2.82 1.36
C THR A 14 22.61 -2.14 2.12
N SER A 15 22.69 -0.82 2.29
CA SER A 15 21.58 -0.01 2.83
C SER A 15 20.29 -0.18 2.01
N ARG A 16 20.41 -0.37 0.69
CA ARG A 16 19.28 -0.63 -0.20
C ARG A 16 18.62 -1.98 0.12
N ASP A 17 19.39 -3.04 0.34
CA ASP A 17 18.82 -4.35 0.67
C ASP A 17 18.14 -4.34 2.03
N LYS A 18 18.71 -3.61 3.01
CA LYS A 18 18.06 -3.37 4.31
C LYS A 18 16.72 -2.66 4.13
N ARG A 19 16.63 -1.67 3.23
CA ARG A 19 15.37 -1.00 2.90
C ARG A 19 14.36 -1.96 2.26
N ILE A 20 14.79 -2.84 1.35
CA ILE A 20 13.92 -3.87 0.74
C ILE A 20 13.39 -4.83 1.82
N LEU A 21 14.26 -5.31 2.73
CA LEU A 21 13.85 -6.18 3.82
C LEU A 21 12.85 -5.49 4.75
N HIS A 22 13.08 -4.22 5.10
CA HIS A 22 12.14 -3.46 5.93
C HIS A 22 10.77 -3.30 5.25
N LEU A 23 10.75 -2.96 3.96
CA LEU A 23 9.52 -2.86 3.17
C LEU A 23 8.76 -4.19 3.14
N LEU A 24 9.44 -5.31 2.88
CA LEU A 24 8.80 -6.62 2.81
C LEU A 24 8.35 -7.14 4.19
N ASP A 25 9.08 -6.82 5.25
CA ASP A 25 8.66 -7.16 6.61
C ASP A 25 7.38 -6.42 6.99
N GLN A 26 7.29 -5.12 6.63
CA GLN A 26 6.11 -4.31 6.92
C GLN A 26 4.93 -4.63 6.00
N HIS A 27 5.14 -4.79 4.70
CA HIS A 27 4.06 -4.85 3.71
C HIS A 27 3.87 -6.23 3.08
N GLY A 28 4.70 -7.20 3.46
CA GLY A 28 4.58 -8.62 3.14
C GLY A 28 5.09 -9.01 1.76
N VAL A 29 4.63 -8.32 0.71
CA VAL A 29 4.89 -8.71 -0.69
C VAL A 29 4.86 -7.53 -1.64
N PHE A 30 5.72 -7.57 -2.64
CA PHE A 30 5.73 -6.60 -3.74
C PHE A 30 6.02 -7.28 -5.06
N THR A 31 5.57 -6.70 -6.17
CA THR A 31 6.04 -7.12 -7.50
C THR A 31 7.46 -6.61 -7.76
N THR A 32 8.06 -7.10 -8.84
CA THR A 32 9.39 -6.62 -9.31
C THR A 32 9.35 -5.13 -9.63
N GLU A 33 8.29 -4.68 -10.28
CA GLU A 33 8.06 -3.29 -10.66
C GLU A 33 7.87 -2.42 -9.44
N GLN A 34 7.10 -2.90 -8.44
CA GLN A 34 6.87 -2.17 -7.21
C GLN A 34 8.16 -1.98 -6.38
N LEU A 35 8.96 -3.04 -6.19
CA LEU A 35 10.27 -2.90 -5.53
C LEU A 35 11.23 -2.04 -6.35
N GLY A 36 11.21 -2.18 -7.68
CA GLY A 36 11.95 -1.32 -8.60
C GLY A 36 11.66 0.16 -8.32
N ALA A 37 10.38 0.53 -8.40
CA ALA A 37 9.90 1.90 -8.20
C ALA A 37 10.16 2.43 -6.78
N LEU A 38 10.30 1.58 -5.76
CA LEU A 38 10.64 2.00 -4.41
C LEU A 38 12.14 2.18 -4.18
N THR A 39 13.00 1.33 -4.75
CA THR A 39 14.40 1.24 -4.31
C THR A 39 15.47 1.37 -5.40
N PHE A 40 15.08 1.47 -6.68
CA PHE A 40 16.02 1.56 -7.80
C PHE A 40 15.63 2.63 -8.81
N ASP A 41 16.62 3.21 -9.48
CA ASP A 41 16.40 4.16 -10.58
C ASP A 41 16.23 3.44 -11.93
N ALA A 42 16.86 2.26 -12.06
CA ALA A 42 16.84 1.46 -13.29
C ALA A 42 16.26 0.05 -13.06
N SER A 43 15.34 -0.36 -13.93
CA SER A 43 14.61 -1.63 -13.80
C SER A 43 15.51 -2.87 -13.95
N ASN A 44 16.52 -2.83 -14.81
CA ASN A 44 17.47 -3.93 -14.98
C ASN A 44 18.35 -4.12 -13.73
N THR A 45 18.81 -3.03 -13.12
CA THR A 45 19.53 -3.05 -11.84
C THR A 45 18.68 -3.67 -10.74
N ALA A 46 17.39 -3.32 -10.69
CA ALA A 46 16.45 -3.90 -9.75
C ALA A 46 16.36 -5.42 -9.92
N ARG A 47 16.09 -5.90 -11.15
CA ARG A 47 15.97 -7.34 -11.45
C ARG A 47 17.24 -8.11 -11.06
N ASN A 48 18.41 -7.60 -11.45
CA ASN A 48 19.68 -8.24 -11.15
C ASN A 48 19.93 -8.32 -9.64
N ARG A 49 19.68 -7.24 -8.91
CA ARG A 49 19.87 -7.22 -7.45
C ARG A 49 18.88 -8.13 -6.73
N LEU A 50 17.60 -8.10 -7.10
CA LEU A 50 16.58 -8.96 -6.49
C LEU A 50 16.87 -10.45 -6.74
N ASN A 51 17.31 -10.81 -7.95
CA ASN A 51 17.77 -12.17 -8.26
C ASN A 51 18.96 -12.59 -7.40
N LEU A 52 19.96 -11.72 -7.23
CA LEU A 52 21.11 -11.99 -6.35
C LEU A 52 20.70 -12.21 -4.90
N LEU A 53 19.77 -11.40 -4.36
CA LEU A 53 19.28 -11.59 -3.00
C LEU A 53 18.50 -12.90 -2.85
N TRP A 54 17.78 -13.33 -3.89
CA TRP A 54 17.09 -14.61 -3.89
C TRP A 54 18.03 -15.81 -3.99
N THR A 55 19.05 -15.78 -4.84
CA THR A 55 20.04 -16.89 -4.90
C THR A 55 20.78 -17.07 -3.58
N ARG A 56 20.91 -15.99 -2.78
CA ARG A 56 21.47 -16.03 -1.42
C ARG A 56 20.46 -16.38 -0.32
N GLY A 57 19.19 -16.58 -0.65
CA GLY A 57 18.12 -16.90 0.29
C GLY A 57 17.69 -15.72 1.20
N VAL A 58 18.15 -14.50 0.91
CA VAL A 58 17.72 -13.27 1.59
C VAL A 58 16.27 -12.96 1.23
N LEU A 59 15.93 -13.11 -0.05
CA LEU A 59 14.57 -13.02 -0.55
C LEU A 59 14.08 -14.40 -1.00
N ASP A 60 12.76 -14.55 -1.03
CA ASP A 60 12.08 -15.62 -1.75
C ASP A 60 11.11 -15.01 -2.77
N ARG A 61 10.59 -15.83 -3.68
CA ARG A 61 9.67 -15.35 -4.71
C ARG A 61 8.74 -16.43 -5.21
N PHE A 62 7.57 -15.99 -5.68
CA PHE A 62 6.64 -16.85 -6.40
C PHE A 62 5.96 -16.06 -7.52
N ARG A 63 5.34 -16.77 -8.45
CA ARG A 63 4.48 -16.20 -9.49
C ARG A 63 3.44 -17.24 -9.90
N HIS A 64 2.29 -16.78 -10.34
CA HIS A 64 1.31 -17.65 -10.99
C HIS A 64 1.61 -17.70 -12.48
N CYS A 65 1.58 -18.91 -13.04
CA CYS A 65 1.60 -19.09 -14.48
C CYS A 65 0.28 -18.53 -15.06
N GLN A 66 0.38 -17.74 -16.11
CA GLN A 66 -0.76 -17.27 -16.92
C GLN A 66 -0.49 -17.70 -18.35
N ARG A 67 -1.51 -18.03 -19.15
CA ARG A 67 -1.30 -18.40 -20.56
C ARG A 67 -2.15 -17.51 -21.47
N PRO A 68 -1.54 -16.84 -22.47
CA PRO A 68 -0.10 -16.75 -22.74
C PRO A 68 0.66 -15.91 -21.68
N GLY A 69 1.93 -16.23 -21.42
CA GLY A 69 2.84 -15.39 -20.62
C GLY A 69 3.18 -15.87 -19.19
N SER A 70 3.50 -14.92 -18.31
CA SER A 70 3.72 -15.13 -16.88
C SER A 70 3.57 -13.79 -16.19
N GLN A 71 3.02 -13.79 -14.97
CA GLN A 71 3.00 -12.57 -14.18
C GLN A 71 4.41 -12.23 -13.67
N SER A 72 4.61 -10.96 -13.34
CA SER A 72 5.83 -10.50 -12.67
C SER A 72 6.06 -11.28 -11.37
N TRP A 73 7.33 -11.47 -11.04
CA TRP A 73 7.71 -12.07 -9.76
C TRP A 73 7.16 -11.26 -8.59
N ARG A 74 6.61 -11.98 -7.61
CA ARG A 74 6.22 -11.45 -6.31
C ARG A 74 7.29 -11.83 -5.31
N TRP A 75 7.91 -10.82 -4.72
CA TRP A 75 9.03 -10.95 -3.80
C TRP A 75 8.53 -10.91 -2.38
N VAL A 76 9.08 -11.80 -1.54
CA VAL A 76 8.83 -11.91 -0.10
C VAL A 76 10.16 -12.07 0.62
N ILE A 77 10.15 -11.94 1.95
CA ILE A 77 11.34 -12.24 2.76
C ILE A 77 11.65 -13.74 2.69
N GLY A 78 12.91 -14.06 2.37
CA GLY A 78 13.43 -15.42 2.45
C GLY A 78 13.96 -15.75 3.84
N PRO A 79 14.26 -17.04 4.14
CA PRO A 79 14.70 -17.45 5.47
C PRO A 79 15.88 -16.66 6.03
N LEU A 80 16.89 -16.34 5.20
CA LEU A 80 18.06 -15.57 5.65
C LEU A 80 17.70 -14.09 5.89
N GLY A 81 16.83 -13.51 5.06
CA GLY A 81 16.34 -12.14 5.26
C GLY A 81 15.53 -12.02 6.55
N ALA A 82 14.69 -13.01 6.86
CA ALA A 82 13.90 -13.04 8.09
C ALA A 82 14.81 -13.11 9.33
N ALA A 83 15.90 -13.87 9.25
CA ALA A 83 16.90 -13.93 10.30
C ALA A 83 17.62 -12.58 10.51
N ILE A 84 18.00 -11.92 9.41
CA ILE A 84 18.63 -10.58 9.45
C ILE A 84 17.70 -9.58 10.14
N VAL A 85 16.41 -9.57 9.78
CA VAL A 85 15.41 -8.69 10.40
C VAL A 85 15.23 -9.02 11.88
N ALA A 86 15.12 -10.30 12.25
CA ALA A 86 14.96 -10.73 13.63
C ALA A 86 16.15 -10.32 14.51
N VAL A 87 17.38 -10.54 14.03
CA VAL A 87 18.60 -10.12 14.74
C VAL A 87 18.63 -8.61 14.96
N GLY A 88 18.28 -7.82 13.93
CA GLY A 88 18.19 -6.36 14.05
C GLY A 88 17.15 -5.86 15.06
N ARG A 89 16.21 -6.73 15.47
CA ARG A 89 15.18 -6.45 16.49
C ARG A 89 15.46 -7.10 17.85
N GLY A 90 16.59 -7.79 18.02
CA GLY A 90 16.87 -8.58 19.22
C GLY A 90 15.91 -9.75 19.41
N GLN A 91 15.33 -10.27 18.33
CA GLN A 91 14.37 -11.37 18.36
C GLN A 91 15.06 -12.72 18.06
N ALA A 92 14.45 -13.81 18.54
CA ALA A 92 14.93 -15.15 18.24
C ALA A 92 14.88 -15.44 16.73
N LEU A 93 15.85 -16.25 16.26
CA LEU A 93 15.92 -16.62 14.85
C LEU A 93 14.66 -17.41 14.42
N PRO A 94 13.96 -17.00 13.35
CA PRO A 94 12.81 -17.74 12.88
C PRO A 94 13.23 -19.08 12.28
N ARG A 95 12.37 -20.10 12.41
CA ARG A 95 12.58 -21.38 11.74
C ARG A 95 12.45 -21.20 10.22
N PRO A 96 13.43 -21.65 9.40
CA PRO A 96 13.35 -21.52 7.94
C PRO A 96 12.08 -22.10 7.32
N SER A 97 11.58 -23.22 7.84
CA SER A 97 10.32 -23.83 7.39
C SER A 97 9.12 -22.89 7.62
N ALA A 98 9.02 -22.28 8.81
CA ALA A 98 7.93 -21.37 9.12
C ALA A 98 7.88 -20.15 8.19
N VAL A 99 9.05 -19.64 7.78
CA VAL A 99 9.15 -18.54 6.80
C VAL A 99 8.66 -18.99 5.42
N ARG A 100 9.08 -20.17 4.96
CA ARG A 100 8.60 -20.74 3.69
C ARG A 100 7.11 -21.04 3.70
N ASP A 101 6.59 -21.57 4.80
CA ASP A 101 5.15 -21.82 4.95
C ASP A 101 4.34 -20.52 4.92
N ALA A 102 4.88 -19.44 5.51
CA ALA A 102 4.26 -18.12 5.42
C ALA A 102 4.25 -17.58 3.98
N ALA A 103 5.34 -17.76 3.23
CA ALA A 103 5.40 -17.42 1.81
C ALA A 103 4.39 -18.23 0.98
N ALA A 104 4.27 -19.54 1.22
CA ALA A 104 3.31 -20.41 0.54
C ALA A 104 1.85 -20.02 0.85
N ARG A 105 1.53 -19.76 2.13
CA ARG A 105 0.20 -19.26 2.52
C ARG A 105 -0.14 -17.93 1.85
N LEU A 106 0.84 -17.04 1.72
CA LEU A 106 0.65 -15.77 1.03
C LEU A 106 0.41 -15.98 -0.48
N ALA A 107 1.18 -16.88 -1.11
CA ALA A 107 1.03 -17.21 -2.52
C ALA A 107 -0.34 -17.83 -2.86
N ALA A 108 -0.93 -18.56 -1.91
CA ALA A 108 -2.26 -19.15 -2.02
C ALA A 108 -3.39 -18.23 -1.51
N SER A 109 -3.07 -17.04 -0.99
CA SER A 109 -4.07 -16.19 -0.34
C SER A 109 -5.00 -15.52 -1.37
N PRO A 110 -6.33 -15.60 -1.19
CA PRO A 110 -7.26 -14.85 -2.04
C PRO A 110 -7.14 -13.32 -1.85
N ARG A 111 -6.51 -12.86 -0.76
CA ARG A 111 -6.27 -11.43 -0.50
C ARG A 111 -5.00 -10.89 -1.15
N LEU A 112 -4.21 -11.73 -1.82
CA LEU A 112 -2.97 -11.31 -2.45
C LEU A 112 -3.17 -10.20 -3.50
N PRO A 113 -4.17 -10.26 -4.41
CA PRO A 113 -4.41 -9.16 -5.36
C PRO A 113 -4.70 -7.84 -4.65
N HIS A 114 -5.55 -7.87 -3.61
CA HIS A 114 -5.89 -6.69 -2.82
C HIS A 114 -4.66 -6.10 -2.11
N ARG A 115 -3.83 -6.94 -1.48
CA ARG A 115 -2.58 -6.48 -0.86
C ARG A 115 -1.62 -5.84 -1.86
N LEU A 116 -1.51 -6.41 -3.07
CA LEU A 116 -0.68 -5.83 -4.12
C LEU A 116 -1.24 -4.52 -4.65
N ALA A 117 -2.56 -4.35 -4.71
CA ALA A 117 -3.22 -3.11 -5.11
C ALA A 117 -2.99 -1.99 -4.07
N VAL A 118 -3.18 -2.29 -2.79
CA VAL A 118 -2.86 -1.37 -1.68
C VAL A 118 -1.39 -0.96 -1.74
N ASN A 119 -0.49 -1.93 -1.89
CA ASN A 119 0.93 -1.64 -2.02
C ASN A 119 1.25 -0.81 -3.27
N GLY A 120 0.57 -1.09 -4.39
CA GLY A 120 0.68 -0.33 -5.64
C GLY A 120 0.30 1.14 -5.48
N PHE A 121 -0.76 1.44 -4.73
CA PHE A 121 -1.19 2.80 -4.44
C PHE A 121 -0.08 3.63 -3.78
N PHE A 122 0.51 3.13 -2.69
CA PHE A 122 1.58 3.85 -1.98
C PHE A 122 2.92 3.83 -2.72
N VAL A 123 3.18 2.79 -3.53
CA VAL A 123 4.32 2.77 -4.46
C VAL A 123 4.20 3.90 -5.47
N ALA A 124 3.01 4.10 -6.06
CA ALA A 124 2.78 5.19 -7.01
C ALA A 124 3.01 6.57 -6.37
N LEU A 125 2.50 6.79 -5.15
CA LEU A 125 2.79 8.01 -4.39
C LEU A 125 4.29 8.21 -4.15
N THR A 126 5.01 7.14 -3.77
CA THR A 126 6.46 7.21 -3.53
C THR A 126 7.25 7.46 -4.82
N ALA A 127 6.83 6.85 -5.93
CA ALA A 127 7.47 7.05 -7.23
C ALA A 127 7.29 8.50 -7.70
N TYR A 128 6.11 9.09 -7.47
CA TYR A 128 5.82 10.48 -7.80
C TYR A 128 6.80 11.45 -7.14
N THR A 129 7.23 11.20 -5.90
CA THR A 129 8.17 12.09 -5.17
C THR A 129 9.56 12.18 -5.78
N ARG A 130 9.91 11.28 -6.71
CA ARG A 130 11.25 11.29 -7.34
C ARG A 130 11.38 12.35 -8.44
N ALA A 131 10.26 12.71 -9.06
CA ALA A 131 10.22 13.67 -10.16
C ALA A 131 9.61 15.02 -9.76
N HIS A 132 9.09 15.13 -8.52
CA HIS A 132 8.35 16.29 -8.05
C HIS A 132 8.90 16.76 -6.72
N ASP A 133 9.74 17.80 -6.78
CA ASP A 133 10.29 18.43 -5.59
C ASP A 133 9.17 18.93 -4.66
N GLY A 134 9.40 18.80 -3.36
CA GLY A 134 8.40 19.16 -2.34
C GLY A 134 7.29 18.14 -2.11
N ALA A 135 7.13 17.14 -2.98
CA ALA A 135 6.23 16.01 -2.75
C ALA A 135 6.88 14.97 -1.82
N ARG A 136 6.15 14.46 -0.84
CA ARG A 136 6.63 13.42 0.09
C ARG A 136 5.48 12.55 0.61
N LEU A 137 5.70 11.24 0.61
CA LEU A 137 4.92 10.31 1.42
C LEU A 137 5.55 10.24 2.81
N VAL A 138 5.05 11.05 3.74
CA VAL A 138 5.60 11.19 5.11
C VAL A 138 5.37 9.94 5.94
N ARG A 139 4.26 9.22 5.69
CA ARG A 139 3.88 8.03 6.43
C ARG A 139 3.17 7.06 5.50
N TRP A 140 3.42 5.77 5.73
CA TRP A 140 2.68 4.66 5.17
C TRP A 140 2.49 3.59 6.25
N TRP A 141 1.25 3.33 6.61
CA TRP A 141 0.86 2.21 7.45
C TRP A 141 0.05 1.18 6.66
N ASN A 142 0.27 -0.09 6.98
CA ASN A 142 -0.53 -1.21 6.47
C ASN A 142 -1.80 -1.43 7.33
N GLU A 143 -2.71 -2.29 6.88
CA GLU A 143 -3.94 -2.69 7.59
C GLU A 143 -3.67 -3.07 9.06
N ALA A 144 -2.62 -3.85 9.34
CA ALA A 144 -2.30 -4.31 10.69
C ALA A 144 -1.98 -3.14 11.64
N ARG A 145 -1.16 -2.18 11.19
CA ARG A 145 -0.80 -0.99 11.97
C ARG A 145 -1.98 -0.03 12.12
N CYS A 146 -2.84 0.07 11.11
CA CYS A 146 -4.07 0.82 11.24
C CYS A 146 -4.96 0.23 12.33
N ARG A 147 -5.17 -1.09 12.35
CA ARG A 147 -5.95 -1.78 13.38
C ARG A 147 -5.41 -1.57 14.80
N GLU A 148 -4.10 -1.53 14.98
CA GLU A 148 -3.49 -1.16 16.28
C GLU A 148 -3.84 0.27 16.71
N THR A 149 -4.08 1.18 15.75
CA THR A 149 -4.30 2.61 16.01
C THR A 149 -5.76 2.97 16.25
N VAL A 150 -6.69 2.38 15.50
CA VAL A 150 -8.13 2.71 15.55
C VAL A 150 -9.01 1.55 16.01
N GLY A 151 -8.39 0.44 16.44
CA GLY A 151 -9.08 -0.71 17.02
C GLY A 151 -9.99 -1.43 16.00
N THR A 152 -11.18 -1.83 16.46
CA THR A 152 -12.17 -2.54 15.64
C THR A 152 -13.23 -1.63 15.03
N LEU A 153 -13.14 -0.31 15.27
CA LEU A 153 -14.13 0.65 14.82
C LEU A 153 -14.19 0.74 13.30
N VAL A 154 -13.02 0.75 12.68
CA VAL A 154 -12.81 0.68 11.22
C VAL A 154 -11.63 -0.21 10.91
N ARG A 155 -11.55 -0.68 9.66
CA ARG A 155 -10.45 -1.51 9.16
C ARG A 155 -9.98 -0.97 7.80
N PRO A 156 -9.35 0.21 7.78
CA PRO A 156 -8.74 0.74 6.57
C PRO A 156 -7.67 -0.21 6.04
N ASP A 157 -7.57 -0.29 4.73
CA ASP A 157 -6.56 -1.09 4.05
C ASP A 157 -5.15 -0.48 4.20
N GLY A 158 -5.10 0.84 4.38
CA GLY A 158 -3.87 1.57 4.70
C GLY A 158 -4.12 2.97 5.22
N HIS A 159 -3.04 3.61 5.68
CA HIS A 159 -3.03 5.01 6.10
C HIS A 159 -1.81 5.72 5.56
N GLY A 160 -2.01 6.92 5.02
CA GLY A 160 -0.96 7.75 4.51
C GLY A 160 -0.91 9.12 5.16
N ILE A 161 0.25 9.77 5.09
CA ILE A 161 0.35 11.22 5.18
C ILE A 161 1.05 11.69 3.93
N TRP A 162 0.29 12.28 3.02
CA TRP A 162 0.83 12.94 1.85
C TRP A 162 1.22 14.37 2.19
N ALA A 163 2.28 14.87 1.59
CA ALA A 163 2.56 16.29 1.63
C ALA A 163 3.13 16.78 0.30
N HIS A 164 2.74 17.97 -0.10
CA HIS A 164 3.21 18.64 -1.30
C HIS A 164 3.16 20.15 -1.06
N ALA A 165 4.22 20.87 -1.44
CA ALA A 165 4.32 22.34 -1.31
C ALA A 165 3.91 22.88 0.08
N GLY A 166 4.36 22.24 1.16
CA GLY A 166 4.07 22.64 2.55
C GLY A 166 2.84 21.96 3.14
N HIS A 167 1.77 21.77 2.36
CA HIS A 167 0.51 21.18 2.83
C HIS A 167 0.66 19.70 3.18
N ARG A 168 -0.01 19.27 4.26
CA ARG A 168 0.00 17.88 4.73
C ARG A 168 -1.41 17.33 4.87
N VAL A 169 -1.66 16.21 4.23
CA VAL A 169 -2.96 15.54 4.22
C VAL A 169 -2.81 14.11 4.75
N PRO A 170 -3.15 13.86 6.02
CA PRO A 170 -3.37 12.50 6.49
C PRO A 170 -4.63 11.92 5.85
N PHE A 171 -4.63 10.62 5.52
CA PHE A 171 -5.79 9.97 4.91
C PHE A 171 -5.87 8.48 5.28
N TRP A 172 -7.11 7.97 5.32
CA TRP A 172 -7.40 6.54 5.31
C TRP A 172 -7.59 6.06 3.86
N LEU A 173 -7.18 4.83 3.57
CA LEU A 173 -7.34 4.22 2.25
C LEU A 173 -8.23 2.98 2.32
N GLU A 174 -9.18 2.90 1.40
CA GLU A 174 -9.99 1.74 1.07
C GLU A 174 -9.76 1.40 -0.40
N MET A 175 -9.15 0.24 -0.67
CA MET A 175 -8.92 -0.27 -2.01
C MET A 175 -10.03 -1.26 -2.36
N ASP A 176 -10.80 -0.92 -3.38
CA ASP A 176 -11.90 -1.75 -3.86
C ASP A 176 -11.47 -2.52 -5.12
N LEU A 177 -11.67 -3.84 -5.11
CA LEU A 177 -11.40 -4.71 -6.27
C LEU A 177 -12.68 -5.25 -6.94
N GLY A 178 -13.82 -4.65 -6.67
CA GLY A 178 -15.12 -5.06 -7.23
C GLY A 178 -15.77 -6.25 -6.51
N THR A 179 -15.20 -6.73 -5.42
CA THR A 179 -15.65 -7.98 -4.75
C THR A 179 -16.81 -7.79 -3.77
N GLU A 180 -17.11 -6.55 -3.38
CA GLU A 180 -18.20 -6.22 -2.45
C GLU A 180 -19.34 -5.49 -3.19
N THR A 181 -20.55 -5.46 -2.63
CA THR A 181 -21.63 -4.62 -3.16
C THR A 181 -21.40 -3.15 -2.78
N VAL A 182 -21.94 -2.21 -3.55
CA VAL A 182 -21.84 -0.77 -3.23
C VAL A 182 -22.44 -0.44 -1.86
N ALA A 183 -23.56 -1.07 -1.51
CA ALA A 183 -24.18 -0.92 -0.19
C ALA A 183 -23.24 -1.38 0.94
N ARG A 184 -22.47 -2.44 0.74
CA ARG A 184 -21.49 -2.91 1.72
C ARG A 184 -20.31 -1.95 1.85
N VAL A 185 -19.84 -1.39 0.75
CA VAL A 185 -18.79 -0.34 0.75
C VAL A 185 -19.29 0.90 1.50
N ALA A 186 -20.49 1.38 1.18
CA ALA A 186 -21.10 2.52 1.84
C ALA A 186 -21.38 2.27 3.33
N GLY A 187 -21.72 1.03 3.71
CA GLY A 187 -21.88 0.65 5.11
C GLY A 187 -20.62 0.85 5.97
N LYS A 188 -19.43 0.90 5.36
CA LYS A 188 -18.17 1.22 6.06
C LYS A 188 -18.14 2.67 6.56
N LEU A 189 -18.87 3.58 5.90
CA LEU A 189 -18.83 5.02 6.19
C LEU A 189 -19.30 5.34 7.62
N THR A 190 -20.27 4.58 8.15
CA THR A 190 -20.71 4.72 9.54
C THR A 190 -19.58 4.46 10.53
N GLY A 191 -18.70 3.49 10.25
CA GLY A 191 -17.52 3.25 11.08
C GLY A 191 -16.57 4.44 11.09
N TYR A 192 -16.31 5.04 9.92
CA TYR A 192 -15.45 6.22 9.81
C TYR A 192 -16.08 7.48 10.41
N ALA A 193 -17.41 7.61 10.36
CA ALA A 193 -18.13 8.70 11.01
C ALA A 193 -17.89 8.71 12.52
N ASN A 194 -17.72 7.55 13.15
CA ASN A 194 -17.39 7.45 14.57
C ASN A 194 -15.95 7.91 14.91
N LEU A 195 -15.09 8.13 13.91
CA LEU A 195 -13.78 8.76 14.10
C LEU A 195 -13.85 10.29 14.02
N THR A 196 -14.97 10.87 13.59
CA THR A 196 -15.15 12.33 13.55
C THR A 196 -15.03 12.91 14.96
N GLY A 197 -14.44 14.11 15.08
CA GLY A 197 -14.14 14.73 16.38
C GLY A 197 -12.95 14.12 17.13
N THR A 198 -12.34 13.04 16.63
CA THR A 198 -11.08 12.50 17.18
C THR A 198 -9.87 13.05 16.41
N ARG A 199 -8.66 12.84 16.94
CA ARG A 199 -7.39 13.12 16.22
C ARG A 199 -7.19 12.29 14.94
N HIS A 200 -8.09 11.37 14.63
CA HIS A 200 -8.04 10.45 13.50
C HIS A 200 -9.15 10.74 12.46
N ALA A 201 -9.82 11.89 12.57
CA ALA A 201 -10.83 12.38 11.63
C ALA A 201 -10.19 12.81 10.29
N TYR A 202 -9.63 11.84 9.57
CA TYR A 202 -8.98 12.06 8.28
C TYR A 202 -9.94 11.76 7.12
N PRO A 203 -9.76 12.38 5.94
CA PRO A 203 -10.44 11.98 4.73
C PRO A 203 -10.27 10.48 4.45
N VAL A 204 -11.33 9.86 3.94
CA VAL A 204 -11.32 8.46 3.50
C VAL A 204 -11.27 8.43 1.97
N LEU A 205 -10.20 7.85 1.46
CA LEU A 205 -9.97 7.66 0.04
C LEU A 205 -10.49 6.30 -0.39
N PHE A 206 -11.33 6.26 -1.41
CA PHE A 206 -11.69 5.03 -2.10
C PHE A 206 -11.06 5.00 -3.49
N TRP A 207 -10.37 3.91 -3.79
CA TRP A 207 -9.90 3.63 -5.14
C TRP A 207 -10.71 2.47 -5.73
N PHE A 208 -11.35 2.72 -6.88
CA PHE A 208 -12.23 1.76 -7.54
C PHE A 208 -11.63 1.16 -8.81
N PRO A 209 -12.07 -0.05 -9.20
CA PRO A 209 -11.62 -0.66 -10.45
C PRO A 209 -12.24 -0.02 -11.70
N SER A 210 -13.29 0.80 -11.58
CA SER A 210 -13.92 1.47 -12.71
C SER A 210 -14.68 2.74 -12.34
N ALA A 211 -14.85 3.63 -13.32
CA ALA A 211 -15.62 4.86 -13.19
C ALA A 211 -17.12 4.57 -12.93
N THR A 212 -17.66 3.47 -13.49
CA THR A 212 -19.04 3.03 -13.22
C THR A 212 -19.23 2.69 -11.75
N ARG A 213 -18.26 2.01 -11.14
CA ARG A 213 -18.34 1.64 -9.72
C ARG A 213 -18.20 2.85 -8.81
N GLU A 214 -17.31 3.78 -9.16
CA GLU A 214 -17.22 5.09 -8.52
C GLU A 214 -18.57 5.83 -8.59
N ALA A 215 -19.17 5.96 -9.77
CA ALA A 215 -20.46 6.63 -9.97
C ALA A 215 -21.59 6.01 -9.15
N ASN A 216 -21.61 4.68 -9.01
CA ASN A 216 -22.61 4.00 -8.18
C ASN A 216 -22.48 4.36 -6.69
N LEU A 217 -21.26 4.54 -6.16
CA LEU A 217 -21.07 5.03 -4.80
C LEU A 217 -21.59 6.46 -4.65
N HIS A 218 -21.27 7.34 -5.60
CA HIS A 218 -21.75 8.73 -5.59
C HIS A 218 -23.28 8.79 -5.63
N ALA A 219 -23.92 7.99 -6.49
CA ALA A 219 -25.38 7.90 -6.57
C ALA A 219 -26.01 7.33 -5.28
N HIS A 220 -25.34 6.39 -4.62
CA HIS A 220 -25.79 5.87 -3.33
C HIS A 220 -25.70 6.95 -2.24
N CYS A 221 -24.57 7.65 -2.13
CA CYS A 221 -24.39 8.73 -1.16
C CYS A 221 -25.29 9.95 -1.44
N ALA A 222 -25.62 10.23 -2.71
CA ALA A 222 -26.56 11.30 -3.07
C ALA A 222 -28.00 10.98 -2.61
N ARG A 223 -28.38 9.70 -2.57
CA ARG A 223 -29.69 9.25 -2.09
C ARG A 223 -29.76 9.14 -0.57
N ASP A 224 -28.74 8.55 0.04
CA ASP A 224 -28.78 8.14 1.45
C ASP A 224 -28.03 9.12 2.37
N GLY A 225 -27.36 10.12 1.78
CA GLY A 225 -26.52 11.09 2.47
C GLY A 225 -25.10 10.60 2.75
N VAL A 226 -24.22 11.53 3.12
CA VAL A 226 -22.89 11.25 3.67
C VAL A 226 -22.92 11.60 5.16
N PRO A 227 -22.36 10.75 6.06
CA PRO A 227 -22.27 11.09 7.47
C PRO A 227 -21.60 12.46 7.72
N THR A 228 -22.20 13.27 8.58
CA THR A 228 -21.72 14.63 8.89
C THR A 228 -20.25 14.62 9.36
N GLY A 229 -19.45 15.54 8.82
CA GLY A 229 -18.04 15.69 9.19
C GLY A 229 -17.09 14.68 8.55
N LEU A 230 -17.59 13.75 7.74
CA LEU A 230 -16.77 12.80 7.00
C LEU A 230 -16.44 13.32 5.60
N THR A 231 -15.16 13.48 5.29
CA THR A 231 -14.70 13.76 3.92
C THR A 231 -14.42 12.45 3.20
N ILE A 232 -15.08 12.23 2.07
CA ILE A 232 -14.89 11.06 1.21
C ILE A 232 -14.41 11.55 -0.16
N ALA A 233 -13.31 10.99 -0.63
CA ALA A 233 -12.82 11.23 -1.98
C ALA A 233 -12.61 9.93 -2.72
N THR A 234 -12.95 9.92 -4.00
CA THR A 234 -12.92 8.72 -4.83
C THR A 234 -12.04 8.92 -6.06
N ALA A 235 -11.38 7.86 -6.48
CA ALA A 235 -10.72 7.76 -7.77
C ALA A 235 -10.96 6.35 -8.34
N SER A 236 -10.66 6.14 -9.60
CA SER A 236 -10.77 4.83 -10.23
C SER A 236 -9.67 4.59 -11.26
N ASP A 237 -9.42 3.33 -11.60
CA ASP A 237 -8.45 2.96 -12.64
C ASP A 237 -8.74 3.68 -13.97
N ASP A 238 -10.01 3.84 -14.35
CA ASP A 238 -10.43 4.54 -15.58
C ASP A 238 -10.15 6.05 -15.55
N THR A 239 -9.99 6.63 -14.37
CA THR A 239 -9.85 8.08 -14.15
C THR A 239 -8.46 8.46 -13.66
N SER A 240 -7.59 7.47 -13.48
CA SER A 240 -6.19 7.64 -13.13
C SER A 240 -5.45 8.26 -14.33
N ASP A 241 -4.74 9.35 -14.08
CA ASP A 241 -3.79 9.92 -15.03
C ASP A 241 -2.40 9.27 -14.87
N VAL A 242 -1.40 9.84 -15.56
CA VAL A 242 0.01 9.42 -15.45
C VAL A 242 0.61 9.60 -14.06
N ASN A 243 0.05 10.50 -13.25
CA ASN A 243 0.48 10.78 -11.88
C ASN A 243 -0.23 9.89 -10.85
N GLY A 244 -1.26 9.16 -11.28
CA GLY A 244 -2.02 8.24 -10.47
C GLY A 244 -2.58 8.89 -9.21
N PRO A 245 -2.41 8.29 -8.02
CA PRO A 245 -3.00 8.81 -6.79
C PRO A 245 -2.44 10.16 -6.33
N ALA A 246 -1.30 10.61 -6.86
CA ALA A 246 -0.78 11.95 -6.59
C ALA A 246 -1.39 13.03 -7.50
N GLY A 247 -2.00 12.62 -8.63
CA GLY A 247 -2.58 13.52 -9.61
C GLY A 247 -3.92 14.14 -9.17
N ALA A 248 -4.46 14.98 -10.05
CA ALA A 248 -5.78 15.57 -9.89
C ALA A 248 -6.88 14.57 -10.29
N VAL A 249 -6.92 13.43 -9.57
CA VAL A 249 -7.81 12.30 -9.88
C VAL A 249 -8.94 12.15 -8.87
N TRP A 250 -8.95 12.92 -7.79
CA TRP A 250 -9.85 12.71 -6.65
C TRP A 250 -11.14 13.50 -6.80
N ARG A 251 -12.28 12.80 -6.77
CA ARG A 251 -13.61 13.42 -6.75
C ARG A 251 -14.20 13.37 -5.35
N VAL A 252 -14.53 14.52 -4.79
CA VAL A 252 -15.13 14.60 -3.44
C VAL A 252 -16.63 14.33 -3.51
N VAL A 253 -17.10 13.35 -2.73
CA VAL A 253 -18.52 12.99 -2.64
C VAL A 253 -19.32 14.16 -2.07
N GLY A 254 -20.47 14.47 -2.66
CA GLY A 254 -21.38 15.51 -2.16
C GLY A 254 -20.92 16.96 -2.41
N SER A 255 -19.79 17.18 -3.08
CA SER A 255 -19.28 18.54 -3.35
C SER A 255 -20.09 19.34 -4.39
N GLY A 256 -21.01 18.69 -5.12
CA GLY A 256 -21.73 19.30 -6.25
C GLY A 256 -20.85 19.62 -7.47
N ARG A 257 -19.53 19.44 -7.34
CA ARG A 257 -18.54 19.68 -8.41
C ARG A 257 -18.22 18.38 -9.12
N SER A 258 -17.99 18.49 -10.42
CA SER A 258 -17.48 17.40 -11.26
C SER A 258 -15.96 17.39 -11.34
N ASP A 259 -15.30 18.44 -10.84
CA ASP A 259 -13.86 18.61 -10.90
C ASP A 259 -13.16 17.56 -10.02
N ARG A 260 -12.07 17.02 -10.56
CA ARG A 260 -11.13 16.19 -9.80
C ARG A 260 -10.01 17.06 -9.26
N ILE A 261 -9.56 16.76 -8.05
CA ILE A 261 -8.59 17.55 -7.30
C ILE A 261 -7.40 16.70 -6.87
N THR A 262 -6.32 17.33 -6.43
CA THR A 262 -5.16 16.62 -5.88
C THR A 262 -5.40 16.22 -4.42
N LEU A 263 -4.55 15.36 -3.87
CA LEU A 263 -4.61 15.03 -2.44
C LEU A 263 -4.47 16.25 -1.53
N THR A 264 -3.66 17.26 -1.92
CA THR A 264 -3.44 18.47 -1.12
C THR A 264 -4.61 19.45 -1.13
N ASP A 265 -5.51 19.32 -2.10
CA ASP A 265 -6.72 20.15 -2.21
C ASP A 265 -7.90 19.54 -1.43
N LEU A 266 -7.73 18.36 -0.84
CA LEU A 266 -8.78 17.71 -0.06
C LEU A 266 -9.17 18.55 1.16
N PRO A 267 -10.47 18.68 1.46
CA PRO A 267 -10.93 19.30 2.70
C PRO A 267 -10.32 18.61 3.92
N GLY A 268 -9.77 19.39 4.86
CA GLY A 268 -9.15 18.88 6.08
C GLY A 268 -7.62 18.75 6.06
N GLY A 269 -6.94 19.19 4.99
CA GLY A 269 -5.49 19.37 5.00
C GLY A 269 -5.06 20.42 6.03
N SER A 270 -4.03 20.11 6.82
CA SER A 270 -3.36 21.13 7.63
C SER A 270 -2.28 21.82 6.78
N PRO A 271 -2.15 23.16 6.84
CA PRO A 271 -1.03 23.86 6.21
C PRO A 271 0.33 23.39 6.76
#